data_AF-A0A220S1Y8-F1
#
_entry.id   AF-A0A220S1Y8-F1
#
_cell.length_a   1.000
_cell.length_b   1.000
_cell.length_c   1.000
_cell.angle_alpha   90.00
_cell.angle_beta   90.00
_cell.angle_gamma   90.00
#
_symmetry.space_group_name_H-M   'P 1'
#
loop_
_entity.id
_entity.type
_entity.pdbx_description
1 polymer ?
#
loop_
_entity_poly.entity_id
_entity_poly.type
_entity_poly.pdbx_seq_one_letter_code
_entity_poly.pdbx_strand_id
1 'polypeptide(L)'
;MEGLPFDGVDDKHLFASFVGLRNLLAGMGKTLGNRLAVWGTLQRQKIVFDREYGFQTAFTRQFTDKYLKRFQEADYYENVYHLTVLIKTDYLDSGIKEAEEQIQILMRSLEPYDPYLLTAYQNENGVPFSEVYSFFGSLINGTYEEIPLSAVDAYQTIAGSNLHFGSDLCEIRTQSGMRKFAQMFDLKDFGC
;
A
#
# COMPACT_ATOMS: atom_id res chain seq x y z
N MET A 1 0.95 -2.80 -4.95
CA MET A 1 0.89 -3.45 -6.28
C MET A 1 -0.28 -2.86 -7.05
N GLU A 2 -0.12 -2.67 -8.36
CA GLU A 2 -1.08 -1.94 -9.22
C GLU A 2 -2.14 -2.85 -9.86
N GLY A 3 -2.03 -4.17 -9.65
CA GLY A 3 -3.00 -5.15 -10.14
C GLY A 3 -2.57 -5.79 -11.45
N LEU A 4 -3.52 -6.41 -12.16
CA LEU A 4 -3.31 -7.04 -13.46
C LEU A 4 -4.17 -6.34 -14.51
N PRO A 5 -3.62 -5.99 -15.69
CA PRO A 5 -4.46 -5.61 -16.82
C PRO A 5 -5.30 -6.82 -17.23
N PHE A 6 -6.62 -6.70 -17.14
CA PHE A 6 -7.55 -7.78 -17.45
C PHE A 6 -8.27 -7.59 -18.79
N ASP A 7 -8.27 -6.36 -19.33
CA ASP A 7 -8.91 -6.05 -20.60
C ASP A 7 -8.17 -6.70 -21.78
N GLY A 8 -8.86 -7.61 -22.49
CA GLY A 8 -8.34 -8.30 -23.67
C GLY A 8 -7.43 -9.50 -23.37
N VAL A 9 -7.34 -9.92 -22.11
CA VAL A 9 -6.55 -11.09 -21.69
C VAL A 9 -7.44 -12.34 -21.62
N ASP A 10 -6.91 -13.50 -22.02
CA ASP A 10 -7.65 -14.78 -21.99
C ASP A 10 -8.00 -15.19 -20.55
N ASP A 11 -9.23 -15.69 -20.34
CA ASP A 11 -9.73 -16.12 -19.04
C ASP A 11 -8.81 -17.13 -18.36
N LYS A 12 -8.14 -17.98 -19.14
CA LYS A 12 -7.18 -18.97 -18.61
C LYS A 12 -5.99 -18.31 -17.93
N HIS A 13 -5.54 -17.16 -18.44
CA HIS A 13 -4.44 -16.42 -17.84
C HIS A 13 -4.88 -15.80 -16.50
N LEU A 14 -6.06 -15.17 -16.46
CA LEU A 14 -6.62 -14.63 -15.22
C LEU A 14 -6.84 -15.74 -14.18
N PHE A 15 -7.36 -16.89 -14.60
CA PHE A 15 -7.54 -18.04 -13.73
C PHE A 15 -6.21 -18.60 -13.22
N ALA A 16 -5.18 -18.69 -14.06
CA ALA A 16 -3.85 -19.13 -13.65
C ALA A 16 -3.26 -18.20 -12.58
N SER A 17 -3.37 -16.88 -12.76
CA SER A 17 -2.93 -15.88 -11.78
C SER A 17 -3.69 -15.98 -10.46
N PHE A 18 -5.00 -16.19 -10.51
CA PHE A 18 -5.83 -16.46 -9.32
C PHE A 18 -5.40 -17.74 -8.59
N VAL A 19 -5.20 -18.84 -9.30
CA VAL A 19 -4.74 -20.11 -8.72
C VAL A 19 -3.35 -19.96 -8.11
N GLY A 20 -2.46 -19.20 -8.76
CA GLY A 20 -1.13 -18.86 -8.24
C GLY A 20 -1.21 -18.14 -6.89
N LEU A 21 -1.99 -17.06 -6.83
CA LEU A 21 -2.19 -16.29 -5.59
C LEU A 21 -2.81 -17.16 -4.48
N ARG A 22 -3.83 -17.95 -4.80
CA ARG A 22 -4.47 -18.87 -3.84
C ARG A 22 -3.45 -19.87 -3.28
N ASN A 23 -2.64 -20.47 -4.15
CA ASN A 23 -1.66 -21.47 -3.73
C ASN A 23 -0.54 -20.83 -2.88
N LEU A 24 -0.15 -19.59 -3.18
CA LEU A 24 0.78 -18.81 -2.36
C LEU A 24 0.24 -18.59 -0.95
N LEU A 25 -0.98 -18.05 -0.82
CA LEU A 25 -1.62 -17.81 0.49
C LEU A 25 -1.81 -19.12 1.28
N ALA A 26 -2.27 -20.18 0.62
CA ALA A 26 -2.42 -21.49 1.24
C ALA A 26 -1.07 -22.09 1.66
N GLY A 27 -0.01 -21.87 0.87
CA GLY A 27 1.36 -22.29 1.18
C GLY A 27 1.89 -21.61 2.44
N MET A 28 1.75 -20.29 2.54
CA MET A 28 2.14 -19.55 3.76
C MET A 28 1.37 -20.05 4.99
N GLY A 29 0.06 -20.26 4.87
CA GLY A 29 -0.77 -20.79 5.96
C GLY A 29 -0.32 -22.17 6.44
N LYS A 30 0.11 -23.05 5.53
CA LYS A 30 0.65 -24.38 5.88
C LYS A 30 2.00 -24.30 6.59
N THR A 31 2.89 -23.41 6.14
CA THR A 31 4.25 -23.30 6.67
C THR A 31 4.28 -22.63 8.04
N LEU A 32 3.55 -21.53 8.20
CA LEU A 32 3.62 -20.67 9.38
C LEU A 32 2.48 -20.93 10.38
N GLY A 33 1.39 -21.57 9.95
CA GLY A 33 0.29 -21.98 10.82
C GLY A 33 -0.27 -20.83 11.65
N ASN A 34 -0.38 -21.05 12.96
CA ASN A 34 -0.90 -20.07 13.92
C ASN A 34 0.00 -18.85 14.17
N ARG A 35 1.18 -18.80 13.55
CA ARG A 35 2.11 -17.66 13.64
C ARG A 35 1.89 -16.65 12.53
N LEU A 36 1.14 -17.01 11.48
CA LEU A 36 0.87 -16.14 10.35
C LEU A 36 -0.39 -15.32 10.57
N ALA A 37 -0.30 -14.05 10.22
CA ALA A 37 -1.47 -13.26 9.91
C ALA A 37 -1.25 -12.46 8.62
N VAL A 38 -2.29 -12.38 7.78
CA VAL A 38 -2.24 -11.74 6.46
C VAL A 38 -3.41 -10.75 6.37
N TRP A 39 -3.11 -9.54 5.94
CA TRP A 39 -4.11 -8.51 5.65
C TRP A 39 -3.98 -8.03 4.21
N GLY A 40 -5.10 -8.02 3.50
CA GLY A 40 -5.24 -7.37 2.21
C GLY A 40 -5.93 -6.02 2.37
N THR A 41 -5.31 -4.94 1.91
CA THR A 41 -5.88 -3.60 1.97
C THR A 41 -6.00 -3.04 0.56
N LEU A 42 -7.24 -2.85 0.11
CA LEU A 42 -7.54 -2.17 -1.14
C LEU A 42 -7.79 -0.68 -0.85
N GLN A 43 -6.98 0.18 -1.45
CA GLN A 43 -7.08 1.63 -1.31
C GLN A 43 -7.35 2.25 -2.67
N ARG A 44 -8.52 2.89 -2.83
CA ARG A 44 -8.79 3.75 -3.97
C ARG A 44 -8.36 5.17 -3.64
N GLN A 45 -7.39 5.70 -4.37
CA GLN A 45 -6.83 7.02 -4.13
C GLN A 45 -6.80 7.87 -5.39
N LYS A 46 -6.86 9.19 -5.20
CA LYS A 46 -6.73 10.15 -6.30
C LYS A 46 -5.26 10.21 -6.71
N ILE A 47 -5.01 10.09 -8.01
CA ILE A 47 -3.66 10.22 -8.55
C ILE A 47 -3.27 11.70 -8.50
N VAL A 48 -2.19 12.01 -7.79
CA VAL A 48 -1.58 13.34 -7.81
C VAL A 48 -0.41 13.28 -8.81
N PHE A 49 -0.59 13.91 -9.97
CA PHE A 49 0.47 14.02 -10.97
C PHE A 49 1.37 15.22 -10.65
N ASP A 50 2.20 15.10 -9.61
CA ASP A 50 3.13 16.15 -9.17
C ASP A 50 4.61 15.91 -9.56
N ARG A 51 4.89 14.81 -10.27
CA ARG A 51 6.24 14.52 -10.76
C ARG A 51 6.64 15.45 -11.91
N GLU A 52 7.65 16.28 -11.69
CA GLU A 52 8.40 16.93 -12.77
C GLU A 52 9.28 15.89 -13.46
N TYR A 53 8.87 15.44 -14.65
CA TYR A 53 9.66 14.47 -15.41
C TYR A 53 10.84 15.18 -16.11
N GLY A 54 12.05 14.96 -15.60
CA GLY A 54 13.30 15.46 -16.18
C GLY A 54 13.70 14.73 -17.48
N PHE A 55 13.04 15.01 -18.60
CA PHE A 55 13.43 14.46 -19.89
C PHE A 55 14.53 15.27 -20.57
N GLN A 56 15.53 14.58 -21.16
CA GLN A 56 16.72 15.23 -21.73
C GLN A 56 16.45 15.98 -23.04
N THR A 57 15.46 15.58 -23.85
CA THR A 57 15.21 16.16 -25.19
C THR A 57 14.01 17.11 -25.22
N ALA A 58 14.07 18.14 -26.08
CA ALA A 58 13.02 19.16 -26.18
C ALA A 58 11.66 18.59 -26.64
N PHE A 59 11.68 17.58 -27.52
CA PHE A 59 10.46 16.91 -28.00
C PHE A 59 9.73 16.14 -26.89
N THR A 60 10.47 15.36 -26.10
CA THR A 60 9.89 14.55 -25.02
C THR A 60 9.35 15.42 -23.89
N ARG A 61 10.01 16.54 -23.57
CA ARG A 61 9.45 17.56 -22.66
C ARG A 61 8.12 18.11 -23.18
N GLN A 62 8.06 18.60 -24.42
CA GLN A 62 6.81 19.14 -24.99
C GLN A 62 5.68 18.10 -25.10
N PHE A 63 6.02 16.85 -25.41
CA PHE A 63 5.06 15.75 -25.46
C PHE A 63 4.49 15.45 -24.07
N THR A 64 5.37 15.29 -23.08
CA THR A 64 4.99 15.07 -21.69
C THR A 64 4.18 16.23 -21.14
N ASP A 65 4.59 17.48 -21.35
CA ASP A 65 3.86 18.66 -20.88
C ASP A 65 2.42 18.68 -21.42
N LYS A 66 2.24 18.41 -22.72
CA LYS A 66 0.90 18.32 -23.33
C LYS A 66 0.11 17.11 -22.86
N TYR A 67 0.76 15.97 -22.64
CA TYR A 67 0.12 14.75 -22.17
C TYR A 67 -0.36 14.92 -20.72
N LEU A 68 0.52 15.34 -19.82
CA LEU A 68 0.21 15.61 -18.40
C LEU A 68 -0.85 16.70 -18.24
N LYS A 69 -0.86 17.73 -19.09
CA LYS A 69 -1.87 18.78 -19.06
C LYS A 69 -3.30 18.25 -19.27
N ARG A 70 -3.50 17.17 -20.04
CA ARG A 70 -4.81 16.52 -20.17
C ARG A 70 -5.25 15.83 -18.88
N PHE A 71 -4.32 15.33 -18.08
CA PHE A 71 -4.63 14.69 -16.81
C PHE A 71 -4.93 15.70 -15.68
N GLN A 72 -4.70 16.99 -15.92
CA GLN A 72 -5.06 18.07 -14.99
C GLN A 72 -6.52 18.53 -15.15
N GLU A 73 -7.25 18.09 -16.20
CA GLU A 73 -8.63 18.50 -16.47
C GLU A 73 -9.68 17.66 -15.73
N ALA A 74 -9.31 16.47 -15.23
CA ALA A 74 -10.22 15.56 -14.54
C ALA A 74 -9.56 14.86 -13.35
N ASP A 75 -10.38 14.46 -12.38
CA ASP A 75 -9.91 13.71 -11.22
C ASP A 75 -9.72 12.24 -11.58
N TYR A 76 -8.46 11.80 -11.66
CA TYR A 76 -8.10 10.40 -11.88
C TYR A 76 -7.92 9.67 -10.56
N TYR A 77 -8.34 8.40 -10.55
CA TYR A 77 -8.23 7.53 -9.39
C TYR A 77 -7.56 6.22 -9.79
N GLU A 78 -6.72 5.72 -8.90
CA GLU A 78 -6.12 4.39 -8.98
C GLU A 78 -6.59 3.52 -7.82
N ASN A 79 -6.49 2.20 -8.01
CA ASN A 79 -6.69 1.23 -6.95
C ASN A 79 -5.32 0.64 -6.61
N VAL A 80 -4.83 0.88 -5.41
CA VAL A 80 -3.60 0.29 -4.90
C VAL A 80 -3.95 -0.82 -3.94
N TYR A 81 -3.39 -2.01 -4.18
CA TYR A 81 -3.53 -3.14 -3.26
C TYR A 81 -2.26 -3.32 -2.44
N HIS A 82 -2.43 -3.41 -1.12
CA HIS A 82 -1.39 -3.71 -0.15
C HIS A 82 -1.61 -5.09 0.45
N LEU A 83 -0.54 -5.87 0.55
CA LEU A 83 -0.53 -7.16 1.22
C LEU A 83 0.42 -7.05 2.41
N THR A 84 -0.12 -7.11 3.64
CA THR A 84 0.67 -7.10 4.86
C THR A 84 0.73 -8.51 5.42
N VAL A 85 1.95 -8.97 5.72
CA VAL A 85 2.20 -10.28 6.32
C VAL A 85 2.90 -10.08 7.65
N LEU A 86 2.33 -10.63 8.73
CA LEU A 86 2.92 -10.66 10.05
C LEU A 86 3.28 -12.09 10.43
N ILE A 87 4.50 -12.26 10.93
CA ILE A 87 5.02 -13.53 11.44
C ILE A 87 5.29 -13.37 12.93
N LYS A 88 4.53 -14.10 13.74
CA LYS A 88 4.77 -14.17 15.18
C LYS A 88 6.07 -14.92 15.44
N THR A 89 6.99 -14.31 16.17
CA THR A 89 8.27 -14.91 16.57
C THR A 89 8.56 -14.63 18.04
N ASP A 90 9.23 -15.58 18.70
CA ASP A 90 9.76 -15.39 20.05
C ASP A 90 11.21 -14.85 20.01
N TYR A 91 11.89 -14.99 18.86
CA TYR A 91 13.28 -14.56 18.67
C TYR A 91 13.38 -13.64 17.46
N LEU A 92 13.83 -12.41 17.70
CA LEU A 92 13.86 -11.36 16.68
C LEU A 92 14.73 -11.74 15.48
N ASP A 93 15.98 -12.16 15.70
CA ASP A 93 16.92 -12.48 14.61
C ASP A 93 16.43 -13.62 13.72
N SER A 94 15.81 -14.65 14.32
CA SER A 94 15.21 -15.75 13.57
C SER A 94 13.99 -15.29 12.78
N GLY A 95 13.17 -14.43 13.38
CA GLY A 95 11.98 -13.88 12.72
C GLY A 95 12.32 -12.95 11.57
N ILE A 96 13.41 -12.19 11.67
CA ILE A 96 13.92 -11.36 10.56
C ILE A 96 14.30 -12.24 9.38
N LYS A 97 15.09 -13.30 9.60
CA LYS A 97 15.48 -14.23 8.52
C LYS A 97 14.26 -14.90 7.88
N GLU A 98 13.31 -15.35 8.68
CA GLU A 98 12.07 -15.97 8.18
C GLU A 98 11.23 -14.96 7.38
N ALA A 99 11.16 -13.70 7.82
CA ALA A 99 10.49 -12.63 7.08
C ALA A 99 11.21 -12.32 5.76
N GLU A 100 12.54 -12.26 5.74
CA GLU A 100 13.34 -12.07 4.52
C GLU A 100 13.10 -13.19 3.50
N GLU A 101 13.06 -14.46 3.95
CA GLU A 101 12.72 -15.60 3.10
C GLU A 101 11.30 -15.50 2.54
N GLN A 102 10.32 -15.11 3.37
CA GLN A 102 8.95 -14.90 2.91
C GLN A 102 8.86 -13.74 1.91
N ILE A 103 9.59 -12.65 2.12
CA ILE A 103 9.66 -11.53 1.17
C ILE A 103 10.13 -12.03 -0.20
N GLN A 104 11.19 -12.83 -0.27
CA GLN A 104 11.68 -13.37 -1.55
C GLN A 104 10.63 -14.23 -2.26
N ILE A 105 9.91 -15.08 -1.51
CA ILE A 105 8.83 -15.91 -2.05
C ILE A 105 7.69 -15.03 -2.58
N LEU A 106 7.27 -14.03 -1.80
CA LEU A 106 6.18 -13.12 -2.17
C LEU A 106 6.55 -12.31 -3.41
N MET A 107 7.71 -11.67 -3.43
CA MET A 107 8.15 -10.84 -4.56
C MET A 107 8.22 -11.63 -5.85
N ARG A 108 8.72 -12.87 -5.80
CA ARG A 108 8.76 -13.75 -6.97
C ARG A 108 7.37 -14.22 -7.40
N SER A 109 6.52 -14.59 -6.45
CA SER A 109 5.19 -15.15 -6.76
C SER A 109 4.19 -14.09 -7.19
N LEU A 110 4.40 -12.85 -6.77
CA LEU A 110 3.57 -11.70 -7.10
C LEU A 110 4.11 -10.89 -8.28
N GLU A 111 5.20 -11.31 -8.93
CA GLU A 111 5.80 -10.64 -10.10
C GLU A 111 4.78 -10.24 -11.19
N PRO A 112 3.76 -11.06 -11.51
CA PRO A 112 2.74 -10.67 -12.49
C PRO A 112 1.93 -9.40 -12.12
N TYR A 113 1.93 -9.02 -10.84
CA TYR A 113 1.20 -7.87 -10.30
C TYR A 113 2.07 -6.63 -10.09
N ASP A 114 3.34 -6.68 -10.51
CA ASP A 114 4.36 -5.66 -10.25
C ASP A 114 4.43 -5.27 -8.76
N PRO A 115 4.93 -6.19 -7.90
CA PRO A 115 4.92 -5.98 -6.47
C PRO A 115 6.00 -4.96 -6.07
N TYR A 116 5.64 -4.08 -5.15
CA TYR A 116 6.55 -3.13 -4.54
C TYR A 116 6.67 -3.43 -3.05
N LEU A 117 7.89 -3.68 -2.58
CA LEU A 117 8.17 -3.89 -1.17
C LEU A 117 8.34 -2.52 -0.50
N LEU A 118 7.52 -2.24 0.52
CA LEU A 118 7.68 -1.04 1.34
C LEU A 118 8.92 -1.18 2.23
N THR A 119 9.75 -0.14 2.25
CA THR A 119 11.05 -0.14 2.92
C THR A 119 11.25 1.10 3.81
N ALA A 120 12.43 1.20 4.41
CA ALA A 120 12.94 2.44 4.96
C ALA A 120 13.97 3.05 3.98
N TYR A 121 13.92 4.36 3.79
CA TYR A 121 14.82 5.09 2.89
C TYR A 121 15.36 6.35 3.57
N GLN A 122 16.38 6.98 2.98
CA GLN A 122 16.86 8.30 3.40
C GLN A 122 16.49 9.33 2.34
N ASN A 123 16.02 10.50 2.76
CA ASN A 123 15.79 11.62 1.84
C ASN A 123 17.12 12.30 1.45
N GLU A 124 17.06 13.30 0.57
CA GLU A 124 18.24 14.05 0.11
C GLU A 124 19.06 14.70 1.23
N ASN A 125 18.43 14.96 2.39
CA ASN A 125 19.06 15.54 3.57
C ASN A 125 19.58 14.48 4.56
N GLY A 126 19.55 13.19 4.21
CA GLY A 126 20.01 12.07 5.05
C GLY A 126 19.05 11.70 6.19
N VAL A 127 17.84 12.25 6.21
CA VAL A 127 16.83 11.93 7.23
C VAL A 127 16.16 10.61 6.86
N PRO A 128 16.08 9.62 7.78
CA PRO A 128 15.44 8.35 7.50
C PRO A 128 13.92 8.47 7.54
N PHE A 129 13.24 7.84 6.58
CA PHE A 129 11.79 7.75 6.43
C PHE A 129 11.36 6.29 6.30
N SER A 130 10.09 6.02 6.59
CA SER A 130 9.51 4.67 6.51
C SER A 130 8.25 4.65 5.67
N GLU A 131 8.29 3.91 4.57
CA GLU A 131 7.13 3.75 3.70
C GLU A 131 6.03 2.94 4.38
N VAL A 132 6.39 2.05 5.31
CA VAL A 132 5.45 1.35 6.17
C VAL A 132 4.71 2.32 7.08
N TYR A 133 5.40 3.33 7.62
CA TYR A 133 4.75 4.38 8.42
C TYR A 133 3.86 5.25 7.55
N SER A 134 4.30 5.64 6.36
CA SER A 134 3.48 6.39 5.40
C SER A 134 2.21 5.64 5.01
N PHE A 135 2.30 4.31 4.80
CA PHE A 135 1.15 3.45 4.55
C PHE A 135 0.16 3.47 5.72
N PHE A 136 0.59 3.17 6.94
CA PHE A 136 -0.29 3.21 8.12
C PHE A 136 -0.83 4.63 8.38
N GLY A 137 -0.01 5.65 8.16
CA GLY A 137 -0.40 7.06 8.20
C GLY A 137 -1.53 7.35 7.22
N SER A 138 -1.48 6.84 5.99
CA SER A 138 -2.55 7.04 5.02
C SER A 138 -3.87 6.38 5.43
N LEU A 139 -3.82 5.27 6.14
CA LEU A 139 -5.02 4.59 6.66
C LEU A 139 -5.60 5.33 7.85
N ILE A 140 -4.76 5.81 8.77
CA ILE A 140 -5.17 6.44 10.02
C ILE A 140 -5.57 7.91 9.80
N ASN A 141 -4.73 8.66 9.10
CA ASN A 141 -4.90 10.10 8.87
C ASN A 141 -5.74 10.41 7.63
N GLY A 142 -5.98 9.40 6.78
CA GLY A 142 -6.69 9.56 5.53
C GLY A 142 -5.90 10.33 4.47
N THR A 143 -4.64 10.71 4.74
CA THR A 143 -3.75 11.41 3.80
C THR A 143 -2.41 10.69 3.74
N TYR A 144 -1.85 10.58 2.54
CA TYR A 144 -0.50 10.06 2.38
C TYR A 144 0.50 11.17 2.71
N GLU A 145 1.37 10.91 3.67
CA GLU A 145 2.42 11.81 4.12
C GLU A 145 3.67 10.98 4.40
N GLU A 146 4.84 11.51 4.05
CA GLU A 146 6.11 10.86 4.37
C GLU A 146 6.39 11.01 5.88
N ILE A 147 6.58 9.89 6.57
CA ILE A 147 6.79 9.88 8.03
C ILE A 147 8.24 9.52 8.37
N PRO A 148 8.97 10.39 9.08
CA PRO A 148 10.35 10.12 9.45
C PRO A 148 10.45 9.00 10.49
N LEU A 149 11.51 8.20 10.40
CA LEU A 149 11.90 7.27 11.45
C LEU A 149 12.58 8.05 12.57
N SER A 150 12.12 7.83 13.80
CA SER A 150 12.71 8.43 14.99
C SER A 150 12.85 7.39 16.10
N ALA A 151 13.50 7.77 17.21
CA ALA A 151 13.56 6.93 18.40
C ALA A 151 12.23 6.88 19.18
N VAL A 152 11.22 7.63 18.75
CA VAL A 152 9.89 7.66 19.37
C VAL A 152 9.05 6.50 18.82
N ASP A 153 8.26 5.90 19.71
CA ASP A 153 7.35 4.82 19.33
C ASP A 153 6.42 5.22 18.16
N ALA A 154 6.17 4.25 17.28
CA ALA A 154 5.36 4.44 16.08
C ALA A 154 3.97 5.03 16.37
N TYR A 155 3.31 4.63 17.47
CA TYR A 155 1.97 5.10 17.82
C TYR A 155 1.91 6.60 18.15
N GLN A 156 3.03 7.19 18.58
CA GLN A 156 3.12 8.64 18.83
C GLN A 156 3.49 9.42 17.56
N THR A 157 4.16 8.77 16.61
CA THR A 157 4.67 9.42 15.40
C THR A 157 3.68 9.36 14.24
N ILE A 158 2.96 8.24 14.07
CA ILE A 158 2.08 8.01 12.90
C ILE A 158 0.76 8.78 13.02
N ALA A 159 0.18 8.85 14.22
CA ALA A 159 -1.12 9.45 14.44
C ALA A 159 -1.03 10.99 14.37
N GLY A 160 -1.43 11.56 13.24
CA GLY A 160 -1.43 13.00 12.98
C GLY A 160 -2.83 13.63 12.91
N SER A 161 -3.89 12.83 13.08
CA SER A 161 -5.28 13.28 12.92
C SER A 161 -6.13 12.99 14.17
N ASN A 162 -7.18 13.80 14.35
CA ASN A 162 -8.19 13.58 15.37
C ASN A 162 -9.41 12.90 14.76
N LEU A 163 -9.68 11.66 15.21
CA LEU A 163 -10.82 10.86 14.80
C LEU A 163 -12.02 11.16 15.70
N HIS A 164 -13.15 11.50 15.10
CA HIS A 164 -14.43 11.72 15.80
C HIS A 164 -15.44 10.68 15.33
N PHE A 165 -15.91 9.85 16.25
CA PHE A 165 -16.85 8.77 15.94
C PHE A 165 -18.28 9.20 16.28
N GLY A 166 -19.15 9.23 15.27
CA GLY A 166 -20.61 9.28 15.39
C GLY A 166 -21.22 7.87 15.29
N SER A 167 -22.56 7.79 15.22
CA SER A 167 -23.27 6.51 15.16
C SER A 167 -22.96 5.70 13.90
N ASP A 168 -22.84 6.35 12.74
CA ASP A 168 -22.58 5.70 11.44
C ASP A 168 -21.47 6.40 10.63
N LEU A 169 -20.82 7.41 11.21
CA LEU A 169 -19.89 8.30 10.53
C LEU A 169 -18.65 8.51 11.39
N CYS A 170 -17.47 8.35 10.80
CA CYS A 170 -16.21 8.78 11.36
C CYS A 170 -15.73 10.03 10.64
N GLU A 171 -15.47 11.10 11.37
CA GLU A 171 -14.83 12.30 10.85
C GLU A 171 -13.34 12.28 11.22
N ILE A 172 -12.49 12.34 10.19
CA ILE A 172 -11.03 12.43 10.30
C ILE A 172 -10.64 13.89 10.10
N ARG A 173 -10.07 14.52 11.14
CA ARG A 173 -9.56 15.90 11.08
C ARG A 173 -8.05 15.88 11.10
N THR A 174 -7.42 16.21 9.98
CA THR A 174 -5.96 16.29 9.91
C THR A 174 -5.45 17.60 10.54
N GLN A 175 -4.21 17.62 11.00
CA GLN A 175 -3.56 18.85 11.48
C GLN A 175 -3.45 19.93 10.38
N SER A 176 -3.40 19.52 9.10
CA SER A 176 -3.44 20.43 7.95
C SER A 176 -4.79 21.13 7.74
N GLY A 177 -5.80 20.84 8.56
CA GLY A 177 -7.13 21.46 8.50
C GLY A 177 -8.09 20.79 7.51
N MET A 178 -7.66 19.73 6.82
CA MET A 178 -8.54 18.93 5.98
C MET A 178 -9.47 18.07 6.82
N ARG A 179 -10.67 17.85 6.30
CA ARG A 179 -11.69 16.98 6.90
C ARG A 179 -12.05 15.89 5.92
N LYS A 180 -11.95 14.64 6.35
CA LYS A 180 -12.45 13.48 5.62
C LYS A 180 -13.53 12.80 6.43
N PHE A 181 -14.48 12.21 5.73
CA PHE A 181 -15.57 11.45 6.34
C PHE A 181 -15.47 10.01 5.86
N ALA A 182 -15.60 9.08 6.79
CA ALA A 182 -15.58 7.65 6.54
C ALA A 182 -16.84 7.02 7.12
N GLN A 183 -17.34 6.00 6.44
CA GLN A 183 -18.37 5.12 6.95
C GLN A 183 -17.75 3.74 7.17
N MET A 184 -18.02 3.15 8.33
CA MET A 184 -17.51 1.85 8.69
C MET A 184 -18.59 0.82 8.42
N PHE A 185 -18.30 -0.13 7.54
CA PHE A 185 -19.18 -1.26 7.27
C PHE A 185 -18.64 -2.47 8.02
N ASP A 186 -19.43 -2.99 8.96
CA ASP A 186 -19.18 -4.30 9.54
C ASP A 186 -19.89 -5.34 8.65
N LEU A 187 -19.13 -6.24 8.02
CA LEU A 187 -19.71 -7.41 7.41
C LEU A 187 -19.77 -8.52 8.46
N LYS A 188 -20.95 -8.69 9.05
CA LYS A 188 -21.28 -9.92 9.78
C LYS A 188 -21.58 -11.04 8.80
N ASP A 189 -20.90 -12.16 9.01
CA ASP A 189 -21.08 -13.45 8.34
C ASP A 189 -20.69 -13.53 6.85
N PHE A 190 -19.56 -14.19 6.61
CA PHE A 190 -19.47 -15.19 5.54
C PHE A 190 -19.16 -16.52 6.21
N GLY A 191 -20.19 -17.34 6.38
CA GLY A 191 -20.05 -18.71 6.83
C GLY A 191 -19.22 -19.53 5.83
N CYS A 192 -18.28 -20.30 6.37
CA CYS A 192 -17.75 -21.53 5.79
C CYS A 192 -17.86 -22.61 6.86
#